data_AF-A0A8H4WPE3-F1
#
_entry.id   AF-A0A8H4WPE3-F1
#
_cell.length_a   1.000
_cell.length_b   1.000
_cell.length_c   1.000
_cell.angle_alpha   90.00
_cell.angle_beta   90.00
_cell.angle_gamma   90.00
#
_symmetry.space_group_name_H-M   'P 1'
#
loop_
_entity.id
_entity.type
_entity.pdbx_description
1 polymer ?
#
loop_
_entity_poly.entity_id
_entity_poly.type
_entity_poly.pdbx_seq_one_letter_code
_entity_poly.pdbx_strand_id
1 'polypeptide(L)'
;MDKRKRDSNSPPSSSSRENHLAKRAREDSPDVVSTDKERQDERLIPSERPLVKSQLSLSDRRWLFIIGPDVPPEDQSSAYTISGWRAFVDAMAINISEGNSDMYDGHLNLFIACANVFNCSPISLLSPLQGLYCDAPTSDQTSDDGAVSLWSQTPIRLLTQILTHPVLRGNKYHLATILQYAVILRTDDRRPWVMALQYPTPGGTLADLQRRIEATKKVDGLLTRSVRDLHRFARATNFFMESSVLSDIMYSLERTIERPATPDHGTREHLGVPLYQVTAGDIDRVNYAISASELNGIYSLPTTDECYRQFLENTKMSDDEPDFTQLAEFYYRTWHYEQRKVDSSIRRNMYESINRYKRTLP
;
A
#
# COMPACT_ATOMS: atom_id res chain seq x y z
N MET A 1 0.91 -66.51 14.46
CA MET A 1 2.27 -67.10 14.43
C MET A 1 3.11 -66.27 13.47
N ASP A 2 4.29 -65.76 13.76
CA ASP A 2 5.05 -65.63 15.00
C ASP A 2 6.16 -64.59 14.73
N LYS A 3 6.16 -63.52 15.54
CA LYS A 3 7.28 -62.81 16.19
C LYS A 3 8.69 -62.72 15.57
N ARG A 4 9.20 -61.48 15.54
CA ARG A 4 10.48 -60.92 16.12
C ARG A 4 10.49 -59.42 15.71
N LYS A 5 10.26 -58.37 16.52
CA LYS A 5 10.86 -57.86 17.79
C LYS A 5 12.40 -57.85 17.83
N ARG A 6 13.02 -56.65 17.75
CA ARG A 6 13.79 -55.98 18.84
C ARG A 6 14.35 -54.62 18.37
N ASP A 7 13.82 -53.49 18.87
CA ASP A 7 14.34 -52.54 19.91
C ASP A 7 15.40 -51.57 19.35
N SER A 8 15.09 -50.28 19.16
CA SER A 8 15.14 -49.15 20.14
C SER A 8 16.52 -48.50 20.26
N ASN A 9 16.61 -47.20 19.94
CA ASN A 9 17.26 -46.15 20.75
C ASN A 9 17.25 -44.79 20.01
N SER A 10 16.45 -43.84 20.49
CA SER A 10 16.73 -42.38 20.45
C SER A 10 17.54 -42.03 21.73
N PRO A 11 18.13 -40.81 21.97
CA PRO A 11 17.76 -39.46 21.47
C PRO A 11 19.00 -38.50 21.30
N PRO A 12 18.95 -37.17 21.51
CA PRO A 12 18.35 -36.07 20.72
C PRO A 12 19.41 -34.98 20.32
N SER A 13 18.94 -33.83 19.77
CA SER A 13 19.67 -32.56 19.52
C SER A 13 20.57 -32.56 18.26
N SER A 14 20.75 -31.51 17.47
CA SER A 14 20.45 -30.07 17.56
C SER A 14 20.49 -29.47 16.14
N SER A 15 19.88 -28.29 15.97
CA SER A 15 20.31 -27.20 15.07
C SER A 15 20.76 -27.53 13.63
N SER A 16 19.96 -27.11 12.65
CA SER A 16 20.49 -26.60 11.37
C SER A 16 19.52 -25.54 10.84
N ARG A 17 19.52 -24.39 11.54
CA ARG A 17 18.87 -23.13 11.15
C ARG A 17 19.83 -22.20 10.38
N GLU A 18 21.02 -22.69 10.06
CA GLU A 18 22.04 -22.01 9.27
C GLU A 18 22.21 -22.82 7.99
N ASN A 19 21.94 -22.22 6.82
CA ASN A 19 22.50 -22.56 5.48
C ASN A 19 21.63 -22.10 4.29
N HIS A 20 20.87 -21.01 4.40
CA HIS A 20 20.21 -20.40 3.23
C HIS A 20 20.85 -19.10 2.72
N LEU A 21 21.62 -18.38 3.56
CA LEU A 21 22.43 -17.23 3.13
C LEU A 21 23.53 -17.63 2.12
N ALA A 22 24.05 -18.86 2.20
CA ALA A 22 25.19 -19.29 1.39
C ALA A 22 24.85 -19.68 -0.06
N LYS A 23 23.56 -19.74 -0.45
CA LYS A 23 23.17 -20.33 -1.74
C LYS A 23 23.01 -19.34 -2.90
N ARG A 24 23.25 -18.04 -2.70
CA ARG A 24 23.18 -17.01 -3.75
C ARG A 24 24.53 -16.49 -4.26
N ALA A 25 25.65 -17.02 -3.75
CA ALA A 25 26.99 -16.59 -4.15
C ALA A 25 27.75 -17.73 -4.83
N ARG A 26 27.47 -18.01 -6.11
CA ARG A 26 28.38 -18.60 -7.11
C ARG A 26 27.64 -18.91 -8.40
N GLU A 27 28.21 -18.42 -9.51
CA GLU A 27 27.94 -18.63 -10.95
C GLU A 27 27.91 -17.23 -11.60
N ASP A 28 28.75 -16.79 -12.55
CA ASP A 28 30.00 -17.23 -13.17
C ASP A 28 30.56 -15.96 -13.84
N SER A 29 31.86 -15.70 -13.75
CA SER A 29 32.55 -14.76 -14.65
C SER A 29 33.13 -15.52 -15.84
N PRO A 30 33.24 -14.88 -17.01
CA PRO A 30 34.59 -14.79 -17.57
C PRO A 30 34.95 -13.38 -18.07
N ASP A 31 36.23 -13.07 -17.87
CA ASP A 31 36.97 -11.95 -18.44
C ASP A 31 36.94 -11.93 -19.98
N VAL A 32 37.13 -10.74 -20.57
CA VAL A 32 38.30 -10.39 -21.44
C VAL A 32 37.98 -9.22 -22.42
N VAL A 33 38.88 -8.22 -22.36
CA VAL A 33 39.34 -7.27 -23.40
C VAL A 33 38.64 -5.92 -23.62
N SER A 34 39.48 -4.91 -23.35
CA SER A 34 39.41 -3.48 -23.62
C SER A 34 39.56 -3.14 -25.10
N THR A 35 38.82 -2.12 -25.57
CA THR A 35 39.32 -1.18 -26.60
C THR A 35 38.76 0.22 -26.34
N ASP A 36 39.68 1.17 -26.19
CA ASP A 36 39.45 2.61 -26.16
C ASP A 36 38.74 3.14 -27.42
N LYS A 37 37.85 4.12 -27.25
CA LYS A 37 37.75 5.30 -28.14
C LYS A 37 36.92 6.45 -27.56
N GLU A 38 37.65 7.53 -27.30
CA GLU A 38 37.34 8.96 -27.51
C GLU A 38 35.94 9.52 -27.20
N ARG A 39 35.90 10.17 -26.03
CA ARG A 39 35.30 11.47 -25.68
C ARG A 39 34.55 12.24 -26.79
N GLN A 40 33.27 12.49 -26.54
CA GLN A 40 32.64 13.77 -26.82
C GLN A 40 32.01 14.33 -25.54
N ASP A 41 32.41 15.56 -25.21
CA ASP A 41 31.95 16.35 -24.08
C ASP A 41 30.47 16.73 -24.24
N GLU A 42 29.61 16.20 -23.38
CA GLU A 42 28.34 16.83 -23.03
C GLU A 42 28.35 17.24 -21.55
N ARG A 43 28.03 18.51 -21.32
CA ARG A 43 28.13 19.22 -20.04
C ARG A 43 27.37 18.52 -18.92
N LEU A 44 28.10 17.85 -18.03
CA LEU A 44 27.61 17.34 -16.75
C LEU A 44 27.38 18.51 -15.78
N ILE A 45 26.15 18.65 -15.31
CA ILE A 45 25.82 19.42 -14.11
C ILE A 45 26.18 18.52 -12.91
N PRO A 46 26.92 18.99 -11.88
CA PRO A 46 27.35 18.13 -10.78
C PRO A 46 26.15 17.82 -9.87
N SER A 47 25.74 16.55 -9.79
CA SER A 47 24.85 16.04 -8.75
C SER A 47 25.68 15.29 -7.69
N GLU A 48 26.48 16.03 -6.93
CA GLU A 48 27.06 15.51 -5.69
C GLU A 48 26.04 15.68 -4.55
N ARG A 49 25.38 14.57 -4.19
CA ARG A 49 25.03 14.31 -2.80
C ARG A 49 25.40 12.86 -2.47
N PRO A 50 26.31 12.61 -1.52
CA PRO A 50 26.62 11.26 -1.11
C PRO A 50 25.43 10.66 -0.36
N LEU A 51 24.90 9.54 -0.89
CA LEU A 51 24.01 8.65 -0.16
C LEU A 51 24.80 8.07 1.02
N VAL A 52 24.44 8.54 2.22
CA VAL A 52 25.01 8.08 3.48
C VAL A 52 24.73 6.59 3.63
N LYS A 53 25.80 5.78 3.52
CA LYS A 53 25.83 4.40 3.99
C LYS A 53 25.61 4.42 5.51
N SER A 54 24.51 3.87 5.98
CA SER A 54 24.27 3.64 7.41
C SER A 54 24.09 2.14 7.62
N GLN A 55 24.97 1.57 8.46
CA GLN A 55 24.95 0.19 8.95
C GLN A 55 23.75 0.04 9.91
N LEU A 56 22.97 -1.05 9.81
CA LEU A 56 21.76 -1.21 10.60
C LEU A 56 21.93 -2.37 11.61
N SER A 57 21.06 -2.35 12.61
CA SER A 57 20.91 -3.31 13.71
C SER A 57 19.48 -3.08 14.21
N LEU A 58 18.79 -4.08 14.80
CA LEU A 58 17.43 -3.93 15.34
C LEU A 58 17.26 -2.80 16.40
N SER A 59 18.36 -2.19 16.84
CA SER A 59 18.40 -0.93 17.59
C SER A 59 18.12 0.32 16.75
N ASP A 60 17.89 0.19 15.45
CA ASP A 60 17.75 1.33 14.55
C ASP A 60 16.39 2.00 14.79
N ARG A 61 16.46 3.16 15.46
CA ARG A 61 15.32 3.99 15.89
C ARG A 61 14.33 4.30 14.76
N ARG A 62 14.75 4.11 13.51
CA ARG A 62 13.97 4.28 12.30
C ARG A 62 12.70 3.41 12.28
N TRP A 63 12.79 2.16 12.71
CA TRP A 63 11.65 1.22 12.68
C TRP A 63 10.59 1.51 13.73
N LEU A 64 11.01 2.03 14.90
CA LEU A 64 10.10 2.35 16.01
C LEU A 64 9.03 3.38 15.63
N PHE A 65 9.37 4.34 14.77
CA PHE A 65 8.40 5.35 14.29
C PHE A 65 7.34 4.75 13.35
N ILE A 66 7.67 3.65 12.67
CA ILE A 66 6.81 3.00 11.68
C ILE A 66 5.92 1.95 12.35
N ILE A 67 6.49 1.15 13.24
CA ILE A 67 5.85 -0.01 13.87
C ILE A 67 5.08 0.39 15.15
N GLY A 68 5.48 1.50 15.77
CA GLY A 68 4.93 1.97 17.04
C GLY A 68 5.58 1.31 18.26
N PRO A 69 5.29 1.83 19.47
CA PRO A 69 5.90 1.33 20.72
C PRO A 69 5.44 -0.11 21.02
N ASP A 70 6.25 -0.82 21.80
CA ASP A 70 5.90 -2.16 22.30
C ASP A 70 4.51 -2.14 22.93
N VAL A 71 3.71 -3.16 22.65
CA VAL A 71 2.32 -3.25 23.10
C VAL A 71 2.32 -3.80 24.53
N PRO A 72 1.89 -3.05 25.56
CA PRO A 72 1.71 -3.61 26.90
C PRO A 72 0.54 -4.63 26.86
N PRO A 73 0.60 -5.74 27.63
CA PRO A 73 -0.37 -6.83 27.50
C PRO A 73 -1.84 -6.52 27.88
N GLU A 74 -2.17 -5.33 28.37
CA GLU A 74 -3.39 -5.15 29.19
C GLU A 74 -4.44 -4.15 28.68
N ASP A 75 -4.31 -3.56 27.48
CA ASP A 75 -5.35 -2.66 26.95
C ASP A 75 -6.28 -3.35 25.93
N GLN A 76 -6.72 -4.58 26.25
CA GLN A 76 -7.71 -5.34 25.48
C GLN A 76 -9.16 -4.82 25.66
N SER A 77 -9.34 -3.56 26.07
CA SER A 77 -10.67 -2.96 26.33
C SER A 77 -11.18 -2.04 25.20
N SER A 78 -10.69 -2.22 23.96
CA SER A 78 -11.26 -1.53 22.81
C SER A 78 -12.53 -2.26 22.35
N ALA A 79 -13.66 -1.55 22.38
CA ALA A 79 -14.96 -2.00 21.86
C ALA A 79 -14.96 -2.21 20.33
N TYR A 80 -13.85 -1.94 19.65
CA TYR A 80 -13.71 -2.04 18.20
C TYR A 80 -12.90 -3.27 17.84
N THR A 81 -13.59 -4.40 17.69
CA THR A 81 -13.01 -5.58 17.09
C THR A 81 -13.04 -5.40 15.58
N ILE A 82 -11.92 -4.99 14.98
CA ILE A 82 -11.70 -5.24 13.55
C ILE A 82 -11.36 -6.74 13.45
N SER A 83 -12.40 -7.56 13.64
CA SER A 83 -12.34 -8.92 14.15
C SER A 83 -11.58 -9.91 13.28
N GLY A 84 -11.37 -9.61 12.00
CA GLY A 84 -10.58 -10.47 11.12
C GLY A 84 -9.10 -10.07 10.96
N TRP A 85 -8.70 -8.85 11.31
CA TRP A 85 -7.29 -8.44 11.13
C TRP A 85 -6.35 -9.13 12.11
N ARG A 86 -6.79 -9.37 13.35
CA ARG A 86 -6.03 -10.18 14.31
C ARG A 86 -5.85 -11.61 13.82
N ALA A 87 -6.96 -12.27 13.45
CA ALA A 87 -6.92 -13.63 12.92
C ALA A 87 -6.04 -13.75 11.67
N PHE A 88 -6.07 -12.74 10.80
CA PHE A 88 -5.18 -12.66 9.65
C PHE A 88 -3.72 -12.45 10.02
N VAL A 89 -3.40 -11.50 10.87
CA VAL A 89 -2.00 -11.25 11.29
C VAL A 89 -1.45 -12.50 11.97
N ASP A 90 -2.26 -13.18 12.78
CA ASP A 90 -1.93 -14.46 13.40
C ASP A 90 -1.71 -15.55 12.32
N ALA A 91 -2.60 -15.68 11.33
CA ALA A 91 -2.45 -16.64 10.23
C ALA A 91 -1.26 -16.33 9.30
N MET A 92 -0.99 -15.05 9.04
CA MET A 92 0.17 -14.60 8.27
C MET A 92 1.45 -14.91 9.04
N ALA A 93 1.51 -14.59 10.33
CA ALA A 93 2.62 -14.90 11.20
C ALA A 93 2.89 -16.41 11.23
N ILE A 94 1.85 -17.23 11.29
CA ILE A 94 1.95 -18.69 11.19
C ILE A 94 2.51 -19.10 9.83
N ASN A 95 1.91 -18.68 8.71
CA ASN A 95 2.39 -19.04 7.35
C ASN A 95 3.84 -18.62 7.09
N ILE A 96 4.22 -17.44 7.57
CA ILE A 96 5.59 -16.93 7.54
C ILE A 96 6.48 -17.84 8.41
N SER A 97 6.08 -18.15 9.64
CA SER A 97 6.85 -19.00 10.55
C SER A 97 6.98 -20.47 10.10
N GLU A 98 6.01 -20.96 9.33
CA GLU A 98 5.97 -22.31 8.74
C GLU A 98 6.84 -22.43 7.48
N GLY A 99 7.48 -21.33 7.04
CA GLY A 99 8.50 -21.35 6.00
C GLY A 99 7.95 -21.26 4.58
N ASN A 100 6.77 -20.67 4.36
CA ASN A 100 6.33 -20.28 3.03
C ASN A 100 7.17 -19.09 2.53
N SER A 101 8.30 -19.38 1.89
CA SER A 101 9.29 -18.38 1.44
C SER A 101 8.70 -17.32 0.52
N ASP A 102 7.78 -17.73 -0.36
CA ASP A 102 7.20 -16.86 -1.37
C ASP A 102 6.26 -15.81 -0.78
N MET A 103 5.50 -16.20 0.25
CA MET A 103 4.70 -15.26 1.03
C MET A 103 5.60 -14.31 1.83
N TYR A 104 6.62 -14.85 2.50
CA TYR A 104 7.56 -14.04 3.27
C TYR A 104 8.27 -13.00 2.39
N ASP A 105 8.85 -13.40 1.27
CA ASP A 105 9.56 -12.50 0.36
C ASP A 105 8.64 -11.38 -0.15
N GLY A 106 7.39 -11.70 -0.51
CA GLY A 106 6.41 -10.69 -0.95
C GLY A 106 6.09 -9.67 0.14
N HIS A 107 5.79 -10.14 1.35
CA HIS A 107 5.47 -9.28 2.49
C HIS A 107 6.65 -8.48 3.01
N LEU A 108 7.85 -9.06 2.99
CA LEU A 108 9.10 -8.41 3.35
C LEU A 108 9.37 -7.23 2.41
N ASN A 109 9.30 -7.47 1.10
CA ASN A 109 9.49 -6.44 0.09
C ASN A 109 8.46 -5.31 0.21
N LEU A 110 7.19 -5.65 0.46
CA LEU A 110 6.14 -4.65 0.70
C LEU A 110 6.46 -3.79 1.94
N PHE A 111 6.89 -4.42 3.03
CA PHE A 111 7.22 -3.71 4.26
C PHE A 111 8.41 -2.78 4.07
N ILE A 112 9.48 -3.25 3.41
CA ILE A 112 10.66 -2.46 3.08
C ILE A 112 10.28 -1.28 2.18
N ALA A 113 9.48 -1.50 1.13
CA ALA A 113 9.04 -0.43 0.24
C ALA A 113 8.22 0.64 0.99
N CYS A 114 7.25 0.23 1.81
CA CYS A 114 6.47 1.14 2.65
C CYS A 114 7.35 1.97 3.59
N ALA A 115 8.31 1.32 4.25
CA ALA A 115 9.20 1.96 5.21
C ALA A 115 10.20 2.93 4.55
N ASN A 116 10.82 2.52 3.45
CA ASN A 116 11.83 3.30 2.77
C ASN A 116 11.26 4.43 1.93
N VAL A 117 10.14 4.19 1.23
CA VAL A 117 9.60 5.15 0.25
C VAL A 117 8.54 6.05 0.87
N PHE A 118 7.72 5.53 1.79
CA PHE A 118 6.56 6.26 2.35
C PHE A 118 6.68 6.54 3.86
N ASN A 119 7.73 6.05 4.51
CA ASN A 119 7.96 6.15 5.95
C ASN A 119 6.71 5.74 6.76
N CYS A 120 6.10 4.63 6.35
CA CYS A 120 4.90 4.09 6.97
C CYS A 120 4.87 2.57 6.87
N SER A 121 3.89 1.96 7.52
CA SER A 121 3.68 0.52 7.41
C SER A 121 2.68 0.18 6.30
N PRO A 122 2.66 -1.08 5.81
CA PRO A 122 1.63 -1.53 4.88
C PRO A 122 0.19 -1.36 5.42
N ILE A 123 0.00 -1.52 6.73
CA ILE A 123 -1.30 -1.35 7.39
C ILE A 123 -1.72 0.13 7.39
N SER A 124 -0.79 1.04 7.72
CA SER A 124 -1.04 2.49 7.73
C SER A 124 -1.42 3.02 6.34
N LEU A 125 -0.92 2.39 5.28
CA LEU A 125 -1.17 2.76 3.90
C LEU A 125 -2.64 2.55 3.48
N LEU A 126 -3.25 1.46 3.95
CA LEU A 126 -4.63 1.05 3.65
C LEU A 126 -5.59 1.29 4.84
N SER A 127 -5.14 2.08 5.81
CA SER A 127 -5.84 2.37 7.06
C SER A 127 -7.09 3.24 6.85
N PRO A 128 -8.13 3.11 7.71
CA PRO A 128 -9.25 4.04 7.78
C PRO A 128 -8.85 5.51 7.93
N LEU A 129 -7.65 5.79 8.45
CA LEU A 129 -7.10 7.15 8.51
C LEU A 129 -6.86 7.78 7.12
N GLN A 130 -6.75 6.96 6.07
CA GLN A 130 -6.66 7.39 4.68
C GLN A 130 -8.03 7.34 3.97
N GLY A 131 -9.12 7.09 4.69
CA GLY A 131 -10.43 6.82 4.10
C GLY A 131 -10.51 5.49 3.36
N LEU A 132 -9.54 4.60 3.56
CA LEU A 132 -9.49 3.28 2.94
C LEU A 132 -9.83 2.21 3.97
N TYR A 133 -10.35 1.08 3.50
CA TYR A 133 -10.38 -0.15 4.28
C TYR A 133 -10.21 -1.32 3.33
N CYS A 134 -9.61 -2.40 3.81
CA CYS A 134 -9.60 -3.67 3.09
C CYS A 134 -10.16 -4.75 4.02
N ASP A 135 -10.81 -5.73 3.41
CA ASP A 135 -11.31 -6.86 4.16
C ASP A 135 -10.19 -7.54 4.91
N ALA A 136 -10.54 -8.00 6.11
CA ALA A 136 -9.70 -8.95 6.79
C ALA A 136 -9.57 -10.19 5.90
N PRO A 137 -8.35 -10.70 5.72
CA PRO A 137 -8.13 -11.96 5.04
C PRO A 137 -8.89 -13.08 5.71
N THR A 138 -9.68 -13.78 4.92
CA THR A 138 -10.18 -15.11 5.26
C THR A 138 -9.02 -16.10 5.19
N SER A 139 -9.03 -17.12 6.06
CA SER A 139 -8.01 -18.19 6.11
C SER A 139 -7.78 -18.86 4.75
N ASP A 140 -8.80 -18.83 3.89
CA ASP A 140 -8.85 -19.60 2.65
C ASP A 140 -8.28 -18.83 1.45
N GLN A 141 -7.66 -17.66 1.68
CA GLN A 141 -7.12 -16.73 0.66
C GLN A 141 -8.14 -16.30 -0.41
N THR A 142 -9.39 -16.71 -0.24
CA THR A 142 -10.56 -16.47 -1.07
C THR A 142 -11.67 -16.00 -0.14
N SER A 143 -12.33 -14.90 -0.47
CA SER A 143 -13.54 -14.48 0.26
C SER A 143 -14.66 -15.50 0.06
N ASP A 144 -15.72 -15.43 0.86
CA ASP A 144 -16.92 -16.27 0.69
C ASP A 144 -17.53 -16.16 -0.73
N ASP A 145 -17.21 -15.10 -1.46
CA ASP A 145 -17.60 -14.85 -2.86
C ASP A 145 -16.55 -15.31 -3.89
N GLY A 146 -15.47 -15.99 -3.47
CA GLY A 146 -14.37 -16.43 -4.32
C GLY A 146 -13.39 -15.33 -4.73
N ALA A 147 -13.46 -14.13 -4.14
CA ALA A 147 -12.56 -13.03 -4.48
C ALA A 147 -11.17 -13.23 -3.85
N VAL A 148 -10.13 -12.99 -4.63
CA VAL A 148 -8.73 -13.10 -4.18
C VAL A 148 -8.45 -12.10 -3.06
N SER A 149 -7.90 -12.59 -1.96
CA SER A 149 -7.47 -11.72 -0.85
C SER A 149 -6.45 -10.68 -1.33
N LEU A 150 -6.65 -9.41 -0.96
CA LEU A 150 -5.69 -8.32 -1.19
C LEU A 150 -4.32 -8.60 -0.56
N TRP A 151 -4.28 -9.51 0.41
CA TRP A 151 -3.07 -9.89 1.14
C TRP A 151 -2.46 -11.21 0.66
N SER A 152 -2.93 -11.74 -0.47
CA SER A 152 -2.25 -12.85 -1.14
C SER A 152 -1.00 -12.37 -1.89
N GLN A 153 -0.19 -13.31 -2.35
CA GLN A 153 1.11 -13.03 -2.97
C GLN A 153 1.01 -12.07 -4.17
N THR A 154 0.04 -12.29 -5.08
CA THR A 154 -0.06 -11.51 -6.32
C THR A 154 -0.43 -10.04 -6.06
N PRO A 155 -1.52 -9.71 -5.33
CA PRO A 155 -1.87 -8.31 -5.10
C PRO A 155 -0.83 -7.57 -4.26
N ILE A 156 -0.16 -8.25 -3.32
CA ILE A 156 0.97 -7.68 -2.56
C ILE A 156 2.13 -7.33 -3.48
N ARG A 157 2.50 -8.22 -4.41
CA ARG A 157 3.54 -7.92 -5.39
C ARG A 157 3.17 -6.71 -6.24
N LEU A 158 1.93 -6.64 -6.73
CA LEU A 158 1.42 -5.52 -7.53
C LEU A 158 1.41 -4.21 -6.73
N LEU A 159 1.06 -4.26 -5.43
CA LEU A 159 1.13 -3.11 -4.54
C LEU A 159 2.57 -2.64 -4.34
N THR A 160 3.51 -3.56 -4.10
CA THR A 160 4.94 -3.21 -3.99
C THR A 160 5.46 -2.58 -5.28
N GLN A 161 5.10 -3.14 -6.44
CA GLN A 161 5.41 -2.56 -7.74
C GLN A 161 4.90 -1.11 -7.86
N ILE A 162 3.65 -0.84 -7.47
CA ILE A 162 3.09 0.51 -7.44
C ILE A 162 3.92 1.43 -6.52
N LEU A 163 4.26 0.96 -5.31
CA LEU A 163 4.98 1.75 -4.30
C LEU A 163 6.40 2.10 -4.72
N THR A 164 7.07 1.22 -5.45
CA THR A 164 8.43 1.47 -5.96
C THR A 164 8.46 2.43 -7.14
N HIS A 165 7.30 2.73 -7.74
CA HIS A 165 7.22 3.56 -8.93
C HIS A 165 7.37 5.05 -8.59
N PRO A 166 8.24 5.81 -9.29
CA PRO A 166 8.57 7.20 -8.94
C PRO A 166 7.40 8.19 -9.09
N VAL A 167 6.36 7.81 -9.83
CA VAL A 167 5.16 8.63 -10.07
C VAL A 167 4.46 9.08 -8.79
N LEU A 168 4.55 8.29 -7.71
CA LEU A 168 3.94 8.62 -6.43
C LEU A 168 4.82 9.55 -5.58
N ARG A 169 6.12 9.65 -5.88
CA ARG A 169 7.12 10.47 -5.16
C ARG A 169 7.09 10.27 -3.63
N GLY A 170 6.84 9.05 -3.17
CA GLY A 170 6.70 8.74 -1.73
C GLY A 170 5.49 9.37 -1.05
N ASN A 171 4.53 9.91 -1.80
CA ASN A 171 3.34 10.53 -1.25
C ASN A 171 2.19 9.52 -1.10
N LYS A 172 1.99 9.02 0.13
CA LYS A 172 0.93 8.05 0.45
C LYS A 172 -0.48 8.59 0.19
N TYR A 173 -0.67 9.91 0.23
CA TYR A 173 -1.96 10.55 -0.02
C TYR A 173 -2.33 10.54 -1.50
N HIS A 174 -1.33 10.58 -2.39
CA HIS A 174 -1.57 10.36 -3.82
C HIS A 174 -2.04 8.93 -4.05
N LEU A 175 -1.36 7.94 -3.48
CA LEU A 175 -1.79 6.54 -3.59
C LEU A 175 -3.21 6.36 -3.03
N ALA A 176 -3.48 6.88 -1.84
CA ALA A 176 -4.81 6.79 -1.23
C ALA A 176 -5.87 7.42 -2.14
N THR A 177 -5.61 8.59 -2.71
CA THR A 177 -6.54 9.25 -3.65
C THR A 177 -6.78 8.41 -4.91
N ILE A 178 -5.74 7.77 -5.46
CA ILE A 178 -5.87 6.89 -6.64
C ILE A 178 -6.70 5.66 -6.29
N LEU A 179 -6.45 5.03 -5.14
CA LEU A 179 -7.20 3.85 -4.69
C LEU A 179 -8.66 4.18 -4.40
N GLN A 180 -8.92 5.30 -3.72
CA GLN A 180 -10.29 5.81 -3.54
C GLN A 180 -10.98 6.00 -4.88
N TYR A 181 -10.29 6.60 -5.87
CA TYR A 181 -10.86 6.82 -7.19
C TYR A 181 -11.15 5.51 -7.93
N ALA A 182 -10.26 4.52 -7.86
CA ALA A 182 -10.50 3.20 -8.43
C ALA A 182 -11.77 2.55 -7.86
N VAL A 183 -11.94 2.59 -6.52
CA VAL A 183 -13.15 2.09 -5.85
C VAL A 183 -14.38 2.87 -6.31
N ILE A 184 -14.33 4.21 -6.34
CA ILE A 184 -15.42 5.07 -6.83
C ILE A 184 -15.81 4.70 -8.27
N LEU A 185 -14.83 4.44 -9.14
CA LEU A 185 -15.11 4.08 -10.53
C LEU A 185 -15.76 2.70 -10.67
N ARG A 186 -15.33 1.73 -9.86
CA ARG A 186 -15.84 0.34 -9.85
C ARG A 186 -17.25 0.26 -9.29
N THR A 187 -17.53 1.04 -8.25
CA THR A 187 -18.80 1.03 -7.51
C THR A 187 -19.80 2.08 -8.02
N ASP A 188 -19.33 3.05 -8.80
CA ASP A 188 -20.06 4.28 -9.14
C ASP A 188 -20.55 5.04 -7.89
N ASP A 189 -19.73 5.05 -6.82
CA ASP A 189 -20.07 5.75 -5.57
C ASP A 189 -20.34 7.24 -5.85
N ARG A 190 -21.55 7.66 -5.49
CA ARG A 190 -22.05 9.03 -5.70
C ARG A 190 -21.98 9.88 -4.45
N ARG A 191 -21.44 9.41 -3.33
CA ARG A 191 -21.29 10.27 -2.15
C ARG A 191 -20.28 11.39 -2.43
N PRO A 192 -20.41 12.56 -1.79
CA PRO A 192 -19.42 13.63 -1.92
C PRO A 192 -18.03 13.13 -1.52
N TRP A 193 -17.12 13.07 -2.49
CA TRP A 193 -15.79 12.55 -2.27
C TRP A 193 -14.88 13.61 -1.66
N VAL A 194 -14.35 13.31 -0.46
CA VAL A 194 -13.24 14.02 0.14
C VAL A 194 -11.95 13.28 -0.21
N MET A 195 -11.17 13.86 -1.12
CA MET A 195 -9.89 13.26 -1.54
C MET A 195 -8.91 13.19 -0.37
N ALA A 196 -8.07 12.16 -0.33
CA ALA A 196 -7.06 11.98 0.72
C ALA A 196 -5.91 13.01 0.67
N LEU A 197 -5.90 13.96 -0.26
CA LEU A 197 -4.81 14.91 -0.45
C LEU A 197 -4.59 15.79 0.80
N GLN A 198 -3.35 15.84 1.31
CA GLN A 198 -2.98 16.65 2.49
C GLN A 198 -3.18 18.16 2.30
N TYR A 199 -3.02 18.63 1.07
CA TYR A 199 -3.12 20.04 0.73
C TYR A 199 -4.08 20.20 -0.45
N PRO A 200 -4.94 21.24 -0.45
CA PRO A 200 -5.70 21.60 -1.62
C PRO A 200 -4.72 21.77 -2.79
N THR A 201 -4.99 21.10 -3.91
CA THR A 201 -4.16 21.28 -5.11
C THR A 201 -4.32 22.73 -5.58
N PRO A 202 -3.23 23.52 -5.69
CA PRO A 202 -3.32 24.89 -6.16
C PRO A 202 -3.65 24.89 -7.66
N GLY A 203 -4.93 25.08 -7.98
CA GLY A 203 -5.40 25.13 -9.37
C GLY A 203 -5.33 23.80 -10.12
N GLY A 204 -5.61 23.87 -11.43
CA GLY A 204 -5.60 22.72 -12.33
C GLY A 204 -6.79 21.77 -12.19
N THR A 205 -6.71 20.62 -12.86
CA THR A 205 -7.80 19.64 -12.99
C THR A 205 -8.32 19.15 -11.64
N LEU A 206 -7.45 18.81 -10.70
CA LEU A 206 -7.88 18.22 -9.42
C LEU A 206 -8.57 19.26 -8.52
N ALA A 207 -8.11 20.50 -8.52
CA ALA A 207 -8.77 21.59 -7.81
C ALA A 207 -10.16 21.89 -8.42
N ASP A 208 -10.25 21.86 -9.75
CA ASP A 208 -11.53 22.04 -10.44
C ASP A 208 -12.49 20.86 -10.18
N LEU A 209 -11.96 19.63 -10.12
CA LEU A 209 -12.74 18.45 -9.72
C LEU A 209 -13.29 18.59 -8.30
N GLN A 210 -12.46 18.97 -7.32
CA GLN A 210 -12.92 19.21 -5.95
C GLN A 210 -14.05 20.25 -5.90
N ARG A 211 -13.85 21.39 -6.57
CA ARG A 211 -14.86 22.46 -6.67
C ARG A 211 -16.16 21.96 -7.30
N ARG A 212 -16.07 21.13 -8.33
CA ARG A 212 -17.24 20.54 -9.00
C ARG A 212 -17.98 19.54 -8.12
N ILE A 213 -17.28 18.72 -7.34
CA ILE A 213 -17.88 17.80 -6.37
C ILE A 213 -18.67 18.59 -5.33
N GLU A 214 -18.11 19.69 -4.82
CA GLU A 214 -18.77 20.56 -3.85
C GLU A 214 -20.01 21.27 -4.42
N ALA A 215 -19.91 21.80 -5.64
CA ALA A 215 -20.97 22.56 -6.30
C ALA A 215 -22.07 21.69 -6.94
N THR A 216 -21.84 20.38 -7.11
CA THR A 216 -22.80 19.49 -7.76
C THR A 216 -24.04 19.31 -6.89
N LYS A 217 -25.22 19.44 -7.51
CA LYS A 217 -26.52 19.21 -6.84
C LYS A 217 -26.55 17.80 -6.25
N LYS A 218 -27.06 17.71 -5.02
CA LYS A 218 -27.23 16.46 -4.27
C LYS A 218 -28.71 16.11 -4.14
N VAL A 219 -29.04 14.83 -4.26
CA VAL A 219 -30.38 14.27 -3.98
C VAL A 219 -30.15 13.13 -2.99
N ASP A 220 -30.82 13.17 -1.84
CA ASP A 220 -30.63 12.23 -0.73
C ASP A 220 -29.15 12.09 -0.30
N GLY A 221 -28.41 13.20 -0.33
CA GLY A 221 -26.99 13.23 0.01
C GLY A 221 -26.05 12.76 -1.11
N LEU A 222 -26.56 12.22 -2.22
CA LEU A 222 -25.79 11.69 -3.34
C LEU A 222 -25.64 12.70 -4.47
N LEU A 223 -24.49 12.71 -5.12
CA LEU A 223 -24.17 13.52 -6.30
C LEU A 223 -25.03 13.09 -7.49
N THR A 224 -25.68 14.06 -8.11
CA THR A 224 -26.48 13.84 -9.34
C THR A 224 -25.63 13.46 -10.56
N ARG A 225 -24.30 13.67 -10.51
CA ARG A 225 -23.34 13.29 -11.57
C ARG A 225 -22.25 12.40 -10.98
N SER A 226 -21.69 11.50 -11.81
CA SER A 226 -20.63 10.62 -11.33
C SER A 226 -19.33 11.41 -11.17
N VAL A 227 -18.49 11.00 -10.23
CA VAL A 227 -17.16 11.59 -10.08
C VAL A 227 -16.36 11.43 -11.38
N ARG A 228 -16.55 10.32 -12.11
CA ARG A 228 -16.01 10.09 -13.46
C ARG A 228 -16.37 11.22 -14.42
N ASP A 229 -17.65 11.57 -14.52
CA ASP A 229 -18.10 12.64 -15.43
C ASP A 229 -17.53 13.98 -14.97
N LEU A 230 -17.55 14.27 -13.66
CA LEU A 230 -17.01 15.51 -13.10
C LEU A 230 -15.50 15.66 -13.39
N HIS A 231 -14.73 14.57 -13.30
CA HIS A 231 -13.30 14.57 -13.64
C HIS A 231 -13.07 14.81 -15.12
N ARG A 232 -13.83 14.16 -16.01
CA ARG A 232 -13.78 14.43 -17.46
C ARG A 232 -14.09 15.89 -17.79
N PHE A 233 -15.10 16.48 -17.15
CA PHE A 233 -15.41 17.90 -17.31
C PHE A 233 -14.27 18.79 -16.82
N ALA A 234 -13.66 18.47 -15.68
CA ALA A 234 -12.52 19.21 -15.16
C ALA A 234 -11.33 19.14 -16.13
N ARG A 235 -11.02 17.97 -16.68
CA ARG A 235 -9.97 17.79 -17.69
C ARG A 235 -10.23 18.58 -18.96
N ALA A 236 -11.45 18.53 -19.49
CA ALA A 236 -11.82 19.25 -20.70
C ALA A 236 -11.72 20.78 -20.52
N THR A 237 -12.05 21.28 -19.32
CA THR A 237 -11.98 22.71 -19.00
C THR A 237 -10.54 23.19 -18.82
N ASN A 238 -9.67 22.31 -18.32
CA ASN A 238 -8.26 22.60 -18.07
C ASN A 238 -7.33 22.10 -19.20
N PHE A 239 -7.84 21.91 -20.42
CA PHE A 239 -7.07 21.32 -21.53
C PHE A 239 -5.77 22.07 -21.84
N PHE A 240 -5.74 23.39 -21.64
CA PHE A 240 -4.56 24.24 -21.88
C PHE A 240 -3.57 24.28 -20.71
N MET A 241 -3.93 23.73 -19.55
CA MET A 241 -3.04 23.58 -18.41
C MET A 241 -2.43 22.18 -18.47
N GLU A 242 -1.14 22.04 -18.13
CA GLU A 242 -0.56 20.70 -17.95
C GLU A 242 -1.37 19.94 -16.91
N SER A 243 -1.98 18.83 -17.33
CA SER A 243 -2.68 17.94 -16.43
C SER A 243 -1.67 17.37 -15.44
N SER A 244 -2.02 17.38 -14.16
CA SER A 244 -1.18 16.72 -13.15
C SER A 244 -1.07 15.23 -13.47
N VAL A 245 0.09 14.65 -13.22
CA VAL A 245 0.35 13.20 -13.32
C VAL A 245 -0.74 12.35 -12.64
N LEU A 246 -1.22 12.79 -11.48
CA LEU A 246 -2.29 12.13 -10.73
C LEU A 246 -3.61 12.10 -11.53
N SER A 247 -3.99 13.22 -12.14
CA SER A 247 -5.15 13.33 -13.04
C SER A 247 -5.00 12.44 -14.29
N ASP A 248 -3.78 12.25 -14.81
CA ASP A 248 -3.55 11.36 -15.96
C ASP A 248 -3.68 9.88 -15.59
N ILE A 249 -3.18 9.47 -14.42
CA ILE A 249 -3.44 8.11 -13.88
C ILE A 249 -4.94 7.91 -13.67
N MET A 250 -5.63 8.88 -13.07
CA MET A 250 -7.08 8.83 -12.89
C MET A 250 -7.80 8.69 -14.24
N TYR A 251 -7.37 9.41 -15.28
CA TYR A 251 -7.94 9.26 -16.61
C TYR A 251 -7.66 7.88 -17.24
N SER A 252 -6.46 7.33 -17.02
CA SER A 252 -6.13 5.95 -17.42
C SER A 252 -7.05 4.93 -16.74
N LEU A 253 -7.32 5.09 -15.44
CA LEU A 253 -8.27 4.24 -14.70
C LEU A 253 -9.69 4.28 -15.28
N GLU A 254 -10.16 5.43 -15.77
CA GLU A 254 -11.49 5.51 -16.39
C GLU A 254 -11.62 4.72 -17.70
N ARG A 255 -10.49 4.45 -18.36
CA ARG A 255 -10.44 3.65 -19.59
C ARG A 255 -10.41 2.16 -19.27
N THR A 256 -9.91 1.78 -18.09
CA THR A 256 -9.76 0.38 -17.70
C THR A 256 -10.94 -0.10 -16.88
N ILE A 257 -11.47 0.72 -15.97
CA ILE A 257 -12.58 0.36 -15.10
C ILE A 257 -13.91 0.65 -15.82
N GLU A 258 -14.60 -0.42 -16.19
CA GLU A 258 -15.95 -0.35 -16.75
C GLU A 258 -16.92 0.29 -15.76
N ARG A 259 -17.91 1.02 -16.28
CA ARG A 259 -18.94 1.60 -15.43
C ARG A 259 -19.91 0.48 -15.04
N PRO A 260 -20.21 0.28 -13.75
CA PRO A 260 -21.15 -0.74 -13.34
C PRO A 260 -22.56 -0.42 -13.87
N ALA A 261 -23.35 -1.46 -14.16
CA ALA A 261 -24.73 -1.32 -14.63
C ALA A 261 -25.66 -0.77 -13.54
N THR A 262 -25.36 -1.11 -12.29
CA THR A 262 -26.06 -0.62 -11.10
C THR A 262 -25.03 -0.06 -10.12
N PRO A 263 -25.25 1.13 -9.54
CA PRO A 263 -24.41 1.63 -8.47
C PRO A 263 -24.42 0.61 -7.32
N ASP A 264 -23.25 0.21 -6.89
CA ASP A 264 -23.07 -0.61 -5.70
C ASP A 264 -22.50 0.28 -4.61
N HIS A 265 -23.04 0.22 -3.41
CA HIS A 265 -22.45 0.90 -2.28
C HIS A 265 -21.40 -0.02 -1.66
N GLY A 266 -20.34 -0.32 -2.44
CA GLY A 266 -19.15 -1.08 -2.01
C GLY A 266 -18.30 -0.30 -1.01
N THR A 267 -18.95 0.48 -0.16
CA THR A 267 -18.35 1.42 0.76
C THR A 267 -19.07 1.34 2.09
N ARG A 268 -18.28 1.18 3.14
CA ARG A 268 -18.78 1.16 4.52
C ARG A 268 -18.69 2.56 5.09
N GLU A 269 -19.61 2.90 5.97
CA GLU A 269 -19.43 4.07 6.81
C GLU A 269 -18.82 3.63 8.13
N HIS A 270 -17.72 4.28 8.50
CA HIS A 270 -17.17 4.15 9.84
C HIS A 270 -17.25 5.52 10.50
N LEU A 271 -18.19 5.66 11.42
CA LEU A 271 -18.39 6.86 12.24
C LEU A 271 -18.67 8.12 11.40
N GLY A 272 -19.51 7.95 10.37
CA GLY A 272 -19.88 9.02 9.44
C GLY A 272 -18.78 9.40 8.45
N VAL A 273 -17.64 8.70 8.47
CA VAL A 273 -16.60 8.83 7.44
C VAL A 273 -16.82 7.74 6.39
N PRO A 274 -16.95 8.11 5.10
CA PRO A 274 -17.02 7.13 4.02
C PRO A 274 -15.67 6.41 3.90
N LEU A 275 -15.68 5.08 4.05
CA LEU A 275 -14.53 4.23 3.79
C LEU A 275 -14.69 3.54 2.44
N TYR A 276 -13.62 3.59 1.64
CA TYR A 276 -13.55 2.94 0.34
C TYR A 276 -12.94 1.54 0.50
N GLN A 277 -13.73 0.51 0.22
CA GLN A 277 -13.29 -0.89 0.31
C GLN A 277 -12.39 -1.23 -0.87
N VAL A 278 -11.09 -1.34 -0.62
CA VAL A 278 -10.08 -1.68 -1.62
C VAL A 278 -10.01 -3.20 -1.77
N THR A 279 -10.08 -3.66 -3.01
CA THR A 279 -9.98 -5.07 -3.40
C THR A 279 -8.67 -5.34 -4.15
N ALA A 280 -8.31 -6.61 -4.29
CA ALA A 280 -7.18 -7.03 -5.14
C ALA A 280 -7.34 -6.52 -6.60
N GLY A 281 -8.56 -6.48 -7.11
CA GLY A 281 -8.86 -5.95 -8.44
C GLY A 281 -8.55 -4.47 -8.57
N ASP A 282 -8.81 -3.67 -7.53
CA ASP A 282 -8.47 -2.24 -7.53
C ASP A 282 -6.94 -2.03 -7.61
N ILE A 283 -6.16 -2.83 -6.89
CA ILE A 283 -4.69 -2.81 -6.95
C ILE A 283 -4.19 -3.13 -8.36
N ASP A 284 -4.73 -4.18 -8.98
CA ASP A 284 -4.40 -4.58 -10.34
C ASP A 284 -4.67 -3.46 -11.36
N ARG A 285 -5.86 -2.84 -11.30
CA ARG A 285 -6.20 -1.74 -12.21
C ARG A 285 -5.33 -0.51 -12.01
N VAL A 286 -4.94 -0.20 -10.77
CA VAL A 286 -4.00 0.89 -10.48
C VAL A 286 -2.61 0.58 -11.00
N ASN A 287 -2.12 -0.65 -10.82
CA ASN A 287 -0.82 -1.07 -11.36
C ASN A 287 -0.80 -0.94 -12.88
N TYR A 288 -1.83 -1.47 -13.55
CA TYR A 288 -2.00 -1.34 -14.98
C TYR A 288 -2.07 0.12 -15.42
N ALA A 289 -2.86 0.95 -14.74
CA ALA A 289 -3.01 2.36 -15.10
C ALA A 289 -1.68 3.12 -15.02
N ILE A 290 -0.85 2.85 -14.01
CA ILE A 290 0.48 3.45 -13.88
C ILE A 290 1.41 2.94 -14.99
N SER A 291 1.44 1.63 -15.24
CA SER A 291 2.28 1.02 -16.28
C SER A 291 1.91 1.42 -17.71
N ALA A 292 0.62 1.68 -17.95
CA ALA A 292 0.10 2.06 -19.26
C ALA A 292 0.01 3.58 -19.46
N SER A 293 0.33 4.39 -18.45
CA SER A 293 0.23 5.85 -18.56
C SER A 293 1.33 6.40 -19.45
N GLU A 294 1.04 6.55 -20.74
CA GLU A 294 1.71 7.51 -21.61
C GLU A 294 1.39 8.92 -21.07
N LEU A 295 2.24 9.44 -20.17
CA LEU A 295 2.05 10.76 -19.58
C LEU A 295 2.28 11.83 -20.66
N ASN A 296 1.18 12.21 -21.32
CA ASN A 296 1.07 13.28 -22.32
C ASN A 296 2.18 13.27 -23.41
N GLY A 297 2.72 12.10 -23.75
CA GLY A 297 3.66 11.94 -24.88
C GLY A 297 5.04 12.59 -24.71
N ILE A 298 5.38 13.14 -23.54
CA ILE A 298 6.67 13.86 -23.33
C ILE A 298 7.69 12.97 -22.61
N TYR A 299 7.26 12.01 -21.79
CA TYR A 299 8.16 11.06 -21.12
C TYR A 299 7.51 9.67 -20.99
N SER A 300 8.19 8.63 -21.49
CA SER A 300 7.87 7.25 -21.09
C SER A 300 8.43 7.02 -19.69
N LEU A 301 7.57 7.00 -18.68
CA LEU A 301 7.98 6.47 -17.37
C LEU A 301 8.27 4.96 -17.51
N PRO A 302 9.21 4.42 -16.72
CA PRO A 302 9.40 2.97 -16.65
C PRO A 302 8.10 2.28 -16.24
N THR A 303 7.96 0.99 -16.56
CA THR A 303 6.82 0.21 -16.06
C THR A 303 6.96 -0.05 -14.56
N THR A 304 5.86 -0.37 -13.89
CA THR A 304 5.90 -0.74 -12.46
C THR A 304 6.77 -1.98 -12.20
N ASP A 305 6.83 -2.91 -13.17
CA ASP A 305 7.67 -4.09 -13.12
C ASP A 305 9.17 -3.75 -13.18
N GLU A 306 9.56 -2.84 -14.08
CA GLU A 306 10.94 -2.40 -14.22
C GLU A 306 11.43 -1.67 -12.96
N CYS A 307 10.60 -0.79 -12.38
CA CYS A 307 10.91 -0.15 -11.10
C CYS A 307 11.07 -1.16 -9.96
N TYR A 308 10.20 -2.17 -9.92
CA TYR A 308 10.26 -3.21 -8.91
C TYR A 308 11.50 -4.08 -9.03
N ARG A 309 11.90 -4.44 -10.26
CA ARG A 309 13.14 -5.18 -10.52
C ARG A 309 14.36 -4.41 -10.01
N GLN A 310 14.45 -3.12 -10.32
CA GLN A 310 15.51 -2.25 -9.82
C GLN A 310 15.48 -2.13 -8.28
N PHE A 311 14.29 -2.04 -7.69
CA PHE A 311 14.13 -2.05 -6.23
C PHE A 311 14.67 -3.35 -5.62
N LEU A 312 14.34 -4.52 -6.18
CA LEU A 312 14.84 -5.80 -5.68
C LEU A 312 16.36 -5.92 -5.80
N GLU A 313 16.95 -5.43 -6.90
CA GLU A 313 18.41 -5.41 -7.09
C GLU A 313 19.11 -4.54 -6.03
N ASN A 314 18.51 -3.41 -5.69
CA ASN A 314 19.05 -2.49 -4.68
C ASN A 314 18.80 -2.94 -3.24
N THR A 315 17.79 -3.79 -3.00
CA THR A 315 17.42 -4.25 -1.65
C THR A 315 18.24 -5.48 -1.23
N LYS A 316 18.68 -6.33 -2.17
CA LYS A 316 19.47 -7.57 -1.95
C LYS A 316 20.82 -7.42 -1.21
N MET A 317 21.17 -6.23 -0.74
CA MET A 317 22.51 -5.89 -0.23
C MET A 317 22.54 -5.55 1.28
N SER A 318 21.47 -5.78 2.05
CA SER A 318 21.42 -5.45 3.48
C SER A 318 21.33 -6.72 4.34
N ASP A 319 22.33 -6.98 5.19
CA ASP A 319 22.33 -8.07 6.18
C ASP A 319 21.31 -7.85 7.33
N ASP A 320 20.47 -6.81 7.23
CA ASP A 320 19.62 -6.28 8.29
C ASP A 320 18.11 -6.46 7.99
N GLU A 321 17.77 -7.38 7.09
CA GLU A 321 16.39 -7.71 6.76
C GLU A 321 15.71 -8.46 7.92
N PRO A 322 14.47 -8.09 8.30
CA PRO A 322 13.77 -8.77 9.38
C PRO A 322 13.50 -10.23 9.00
N ASP A 323 13.89 -11.15 9.88
CA ASP A 323 13.59 -12.58 9.70
C ASP A 323 12.07 -12.85 9.76
N PHE A 324 11.67 -14.10 9.48
CA PHE A 324 10.28 -14.54 9.52
C PHE A 324 9.55 -14.16 10.83
N THR A 325 10.22 -14.29 11.98
CA THR A 325 9.62 -13.99 13.29
C THR A 325 9.50 -12.49 13.51
N GLN A 326 10.53 -11.74 13.13
CA GLN A 326 10.56 -10.28 13.25
C GLN A 326 9.51 -9.62 12.36
N LEU A 327 9.37 -10.06 11.11
CA LEU A 327 8.36 -9.52 10.20
C LEU A 327 6.94 -9.76 10.72
N ALA A 328 6.67 -10.94 11.28
CA ALA A 328 5.41 -11.24 11.93
C ALA A 328 5.12 -10.30 13.12
N GLU A 329 6.11 -10.09 13.99
CA GLU A 329 6.00 -9.15 15.11
C GLU A 329 5.73 -7.72 14.63
N PHE A 330 6.38 -7.31 13.53
CA PHE A 330 6.22 -5.97 12.96
C PHE A 330 4.77 -5.72 12.51
N TYR A 331 4.15 -6.68 11.81
CA TYR A 331 2.74 -6.59 11.45
C TYR A 331 1.83 -6.51 12.69
N TYR A 332 2.07 -7.32 13.71
CA TYR A 332 1.30 -7.32 14.95
C TYR A 332 1.35 -5.97 15.68
N ARG A 333 2.55 -5.44 15.90
CA ARG A 333 2.73 -4.16 16.60
C ARG A 333 2.14 -2.99 15.82
N THR A 334 2.39 -2.98 14.51
CA THR A 334 1.86 -1.96 13.60
C THR A 334 0.34 -1.93 13.65
N TRP A 335 -0.29 -3.11 13.62
CA TRP A 335 -1.73 -3.26 13.70
C TRP A 335 -2.30 -2.57 14.94
N HIS A 336 -1.77 -2.91 16.12
CA HIS A 336 -2.19 -2.31 17.39
C HIS A 336 -1.93 -0.82 17.45
N TYR A 337 -0.82 -0.37 16.86
CA TYR A 337 -0.49 1.05 16.79
C TYR A 337 -1.48 1.83 15.92
N GLU A 338 -1.84 1.33 14.74
CA GLU A 338 -2.83 1.93 13.86
C GLU A 338 -4.24 1.90 14.46
N GLN A 339 -4.64 0.80 15.09
CA GLN A 339 -5.94 0.69 15.77
C GLN A 339 -6.07 1.76 16.87
N ARG A 340 -5.04 1.96 17.70
CA ARG A 340 -5.02 3.02 18.72
C ARG A 340 -5.12 4.42 18.13
N LYS A 341 -4.48 4.67 16.98
CA LYS A 341 -4.59 5.96 16.28
C LYS A 341 -5.98 6.21 15.75
N VAL A 342 -6.61 5.19 15.15
CA VAL A 342 -7.98 5.25 14.68
C VAL A 342 -8.91 5.57 15.85
N ASP A 343 -8.85 4.79 16.94
CA ASP A 343 -9.64 5.02 18.16
C ASP A 343 -9.44 6.43 18.74
N SER A 344 -8.18 6.91 18.77
CA SER A 344 -7.86 8.26 19.25
C SER A 344 -8.42 9.36 18.34
N SER A 345 -8.31 9.18 17.02
CA SER A 345 -8.86 10.10 16.03
C SER A 345 -10.39 10.20 16.15
N ILE A 346 -11.04 9.05 16.34
CA ILE A 346 -12.48 8.93 16.56
C ILE A 346 -12.90 9.69 17.82
N ARG A 347 -12.24 9.42 18.96
CA ARG A 347 -12.53 10.11 20.22
C ARG A 347 -12.39 11.61 20.05
N ARG A 348 -11.33 12.08 19.40
CA ARG A 348 -11.10 13.51 19.12
C ARG A 348 -12.24 14.12 18.29
N ASN A 349 -12.61 13.49 17.17
CA ASN A 349 -13.68 13.97 16.29
C ASN A 349 -15.04 14.03 17.00
N MET A 350 -15.32 13.05 17.88
CA MET A 350 -16.54 13.04 18.69
C MET A 350 -16.56 14.20 19.68
N TYR A 351 -15.45 14.46 20.40
CA TYR A 351 -15.34 15.61 21.30
C TYR A 351 -15.47 16.95 20.56
N GLU A 352 -14.87 17.08 19.39
CA GLU A 352 -14.99 18.29 18.56
C GLU A 352 -16.41 18.52 18.04
N SER A 353 -17.12 17.45 17.69
CA SER A 353 -18.52 17.53 17.25
C SER A 353 -19.45 17.94 18.38
N ILE A 354 -19.26 17.37 19.58
CA ILE A 354 -20.00 17.76 20.80
C ILE A 354 -19.71 19.22 21.15
N ASN A 355 -18.46 19.67 21.06
CA ASN A 355 -18.09 21.06 21.34
C ASN A 355 -18.63 22.04 20.31
N ARG A 356 -18.70 21.66 19.02
CA ARG A 356 -19.40 22.45 17.99
C ARG A 356 -20.89 22.56 18.26
N TYR A 357 -21.53 21.48 18.68
CA TYR A 357 -22.95 21.48 19.04
C TYR A 357 -23.23 22.36 20.27
N LYS A 358 -22.36 22.32 21.30
CA LYS A 358 -22.47 23.18 22.48
C LYS A 358 -22.26 24.68 22.19
N ARG A 359 -21.49 25.03 21.14
CA ARG A 359 -21.29 26.42 20.70
C ARG A 359 -22.39 26.95 19.79
N THR A 360 -23.28 26.09 19.32
CA THR A 360 -24.39 26.43 18.41
C THR A 360 -25.76 26.36 19.08
N LEU A 361 -25.81 25.98 20.37
CA LEU A 361 -27.00 26.11 21.20
C LEU A 361 -27.09 27.57 21.72
N PRO A 362 -28.26 28.22 21.58
CA PRO A 362 -28.48 29.63 21.94
C PRO A 362 -28.39 29.91 23.44
#